data_AF-A0A0N4TK45-F1
#
_entry.id   AF-A0A0N4TK45-F1
#
_cell.length_a   1.000
_cell.length_b   1.000
_cell.length_c   1.000
_cell.angle_alpha   90.00
_cell.angle_beta   90.00
_cell.angle_gamma   90.00
#
_symmetry.space_group_name_H-M   'P 1'
#
loop_
_entity.id
_entity.type
_entity.pdbx_description
1 polymer ?
#
loop_
_entity_poly.entity_id
_entity_poly.type
_entity_poly.pdbx_seq_one_letter_code
_entity_poly.pdbx_strand_id
1 'polypeptide(L)'
;MPRDSKIQKQLLEESRKKHDLIQQNFHDSYRNLTWKVEFKHLVSIEMYDETYNVSMILQALMWLRFIDEYCPNVQYIIKLDDDVVGNILEIIHFLNEHVKAVSLLKSQKQIFCRVIYHRPVSREKKNKWYVRRDELSSEYYSNYCVGMAIIFTGDLPNMLLRAAKKERYFWIDDYFITGILAKKVEAQLVDLKRKIVIYTWEGNEEALVNGDIFFRLFSNMSHGLQLWRQIENSYFIRFLNSSLQLMMSPSHKRF
;
A
#
# COMPACT_ATOMS: atom_id res chain seq x y z
N MET A 1 1.50 -16.93 -14.61
CA MET A 1 0.46 -17.97 -14.37
C MET A 1 1.04 -19.00 -13.38
N PRO A 2 0.26 -19.49 -12.40
CA PRO A 2 0.67 -20.62 -11.56
C PRO A 2 1.08 -21.79 -12.44
N ARG A 3 2.19 -22.45 -12.10
CA ARG A 3 2.62 -23.67 -12.82
C ARG A 3 1.63 -24.82 -12.61
N ASP A 4 0.86 -24.76 -11.53
CA ASP A 4 -0.19 -25.73 -11.20
C ASP A 4 -1.50 -25.37 -11.91
N SER A 5 -1.89 -26.23 -12.85
CA SER A 5 -3.12 -26.09 -13.62
C SER A 5 -4.40 -26.21 -12.78
N LYS A 6 -4.36 -26.87 -11.62
CA LYS A 6 -5.50 -26.99 -10.70
C LYS A 6 -5.73 -25.68 -9.94
N ILE A 7 -4.67 -25.08 -9.40
CA ILE A 7 -4.75 -23.79 -8.72
C ILE A 7 -5.23 -22.71 -9.69
N GLN A 8 -4.71 -22.69 -10.93
CA GLN A 8 -5.17 -21.71 -11.91
C GLN A 8 -6.66 -21.85 -12.24
N LYS A 9 -7.22 -23.07 -12.28
CA LYS A 9 -8.66 -23.27 -12.45
C LYS A 9 -9.46 -22.72 -11.28
N GLN A 10 -9.01 -22.97 -10.05
CA GLN A 10 -9.67 -22.45 -8.85
C GLN A 10 -9.67 -20.92 -8.81
N LEU A 11 -8.56 -20.28 -9.17
CA LEU A 11 -8.47 -18.82 -9.29
C LEU A 11 -9.43 -18.26 -10.35
N LEU A 12 -9.57 -18.93 -11.49
CA LEU A 12 -10.52 -18.52 -12.53
C LEU A 12 -11.98 -18.67 -12.07
N GLU A 13 -12.29 -19.72 -11.32
CA GLU A 13 -13.63 -19.91 -10.74
C GLU A 13 -13.95 -18.88 -9.67
N GLU A 14 -12.98 -18.53 -8.82
CA GLU A 14 -13.11 -17.46 -7.84
C GLU A 14 -13.29 -16.10 -8.52
N SER A 15 -12.41 -15.77 -9.47
CA SER A 15 -12.47 -14.52 -10.23
C SER A 15 -13.84 -14.32 -10.91
N ARG A 16 -14.41 -15.40 -11.45
CA ARG A 16 -15.77 -15.40 -12.02
C ARG A 16 -16.88 -15.16 -11.00
N LYS A 17 -16.67 -15.48 -9.74
CA LYS A 17 -17.67 -15.32 -8.66
C LYS A 17 -17.54 -13.99 -7.93
N LYS A 18 -16.31 -13.50 -7.76
CA LYS A 18 -15.97 -12.39 -6.87
C LYS A 18 -15.61 -11.10 -7.59
N HIS A 19 -15.11 -11.19 -8.84
CA HIS A 19 -14.78 -10.04 -9.69
C HIS A 19 -13.78 -9.04 -9.07
N ASP A 20 -12.92 -9.52 -8.19
CA ASP A 20 -11.95 -8.74 -7.40
C ASP A 20 -10.49 -9.16 -7.65
N LEU A 21 -10.25 -10.13 -8.53
CA LEU A 21 -8.92 -10.60 -8.88
C LEU A 21 -8.36 -9.92 -10.14
N ILE A 22 -7.17 -9.35 -10.00
CA ILE A 22 -6.34 -8.87 -11.11
C ILE A 22 -5.16 -9.83 -11.24
N GLN A 23 -5.00 -10.45 -12.40
CA GLN A 23 -3.92 -11.40 -12.65
C GLN A 23 -3.15 -11.03 -13.91
N GLN A 24 -1.82 -11.09 -13.85
CA GLN A 24 -0.94 -10.94 -15.00
C GLN A 24 -0.02 -12.15 -15.18
N ASN A 25 0.53 -12.28 -16.39
CA ASN A 25 1.36 -13.42 -16.74
C ASN A 25 2.85 -13.15 -16.50
N PHE A 26 3.25 -13.09 -15.24
CA PHE A 26 4.64 -13.20 -14.81
C PHE A 26 4.75 -14.28 -13.73
N HIS A 27 5.98 -14.66 -13.39
CA HIS A 27 6.21 -15.59 -12.30
C HIS A 27 6.39 -14.83 -11.00
N ASP A 28 5.49 -15.12 -10.06
CA ASP A 28 5.51 -14.58 -8.72
C ASP A 28 6.62 -15.23 -7.88
N SER A 29 7.64 -14.47 -7.51
CA SER A 29 8.67 -14.95 -6.59
C SER A 29 9.43 -13.80 -5.93
N TYR A 30 9.79 -13.98 -4.65
CA TYR A 30 10.66 -13.03 -3.95
C TYR A 30 12.05 -12.91 -4.58
N ARG A 31 12.54 -13.95 -5.28
CA ARG A 31 13.87 -13.95 -5.90
C ARG A 31 13.96 -14.61 -7.28
N ASN A 32 14.89 -14.06 -8.07
CA ASN A 32 15.69 -14.65 -9.15
C ASN A 32 14.96 -15.13 -10.42
N LEU A 33 14.54 -14.20 -11.29
CA LEU A 33 14.08 -14.52 -12.65
C LEU A 33 14.30 -13.36 -13.64
N THR A 34 14.87 -13.67 -14.80
CA THR A 34 14.90 -12.79 -15.99
C THR A 34 13.53 -12.82 -16.67
N TRP A 35 12.87 -11.67 -16.84
CA TRP A 35 11.61 -11.59 -17.57
C TRP A 35 11.63 -10.47 -18.61
N LYS A 36 11.42 -10.81 -19.88
CA LYS A 36 10.89 -9.84 -20.85
C LYS A 36 9.40 -9.72 -20.64
N VAL A 37 8.93 -8.53 -20.27
CA VAL A 37 7.49 -8.25 -20.20
C VAL A 37 7.15 -7.28 -21.31
N GLU A 38 6.60 -7.80 -22.41
CA GLU A 38 5.92 -6.98 -23.41
C GLU A 38 4.52 -6.64 -22.91
N PHE A 39 4.35 -5.45 -22.32
CA PHE A 39 3.00 -4.92 -22.19
C PHE A 39 2.55 -4.41 -23.55
N LYS A 40 1.76 -5.23 -24.25
CA LYS A 40 1.08 -4.79 -25.47
C LYS A 40 0.30 -3.51 -25.17
N HIS A 41 0.73 -2.45 -25.84
CA HIS A 41 0.12 -1.14 -26.03
C HIS A 41 0.55 0.11 -25.27
N LEU A 42 1.56 0.18 -24.38
CA LEU A 42 2.22 1.49 -24.03
C LEU A 42 3.48 1.41 -23.15
N VAL A 43 3.95 0.20 -22.79
CA VAL A 43 5.21 0.01 -22.04
C VAL A 43 5.91 -1.27 -22.50
N SER A 44 6.85 -1.17 -23.44
CA SER A 44 7.86 -2.23 -23.58
C SER A 44 8.77 -2.16 -22.36
N ILE A 45 8.59 -3.07 -21.39
CA ILE A 45 9.53 -3.22 -20.27
C ILE A 45 10.53 -4.29 -20.67
N GLU A 46 11.66 -3.84 -21.20
CA GLU A 46 12.83 -4.69 -21.40
C GLU A 46 13.61 -4.78 -20.10
N MET A 47 13.37 -5.83 -19.30
CA MET A 47 14.19 -6.16 -18.14
C MET A 47 15.12 -7.30 -18.52
N TYR A 48 16.30 -6.93 -19.02
CA TYR A 48 17.41 -7.84 -19.21
C TYR A 48 18.33 -7.76 -18.01
N ASP A 49 18.08 -8.57 -16.99
CA ASP A 49 19.13 -8.85 -16.03
C ASP A 49 18.92 -10.19 -15.33
N GLU A 50 19.88 -11.10 -15.52
CA GLU A 50 19.92 -12.45 -14.93
C GLU A 50 20.16 -12.43 -13.41
N THR A 51 20.37 -11.24 -12.84
CA THR A 51 20.86 -11.06 -11.47
C THR A 51 19.87 -10.39 -10.50
N TYR A 52 18.70 -9.94 -10.98
CA TYR A 52 17.80 -9.08 -10.19
C TYR A 52 16.43 -9.72 -9.95
N ASN A 53 15.86 -9.46 -8.77
CA ASN A 53 14.54 -9.95 -8.38
C ASN A 53 13.48 -9.01 -8.94
N VAL A 54 12.83 -9.42 -10.02
CA VAL A 54 11.96 -8.54 -10.81
C VAL A 54 10.48 -8.61 -10.41
N SER A 55 10.09 -9.67 -9.69
CA SER A 55 8.66 -9.99 -9.47
C SER A 55 7.91 -8.97 -8.61
N MET A 56 8.48 -8.55 -7.47
CA MET A 56 7.83 -7.59 -6.57
C MET A 56 7.69 -6.21 -7.22
N ILE A 57 8.71 -5.76 -7.96
CA ILE A 57 8.63 -4.52 -8.75
C ILE A 57 7.53 -4.65 -9.81
N LEU A 58 7.44 -5.80 -10.49
CA LEU A 58 6.39 -6.02 -11.49
C LEU A 58 4.99 -5.99 -10.89
N GLN A 59 4.77 -6.62 -9.74
CA GLN A 59 3.52 -6.47 -8.98
C GLN A 59 3.25 -5.00 -8.67
N ALA A 60 4.28 -4.27 -8.23
CA ALA A 60 4.16 -2.86 -7.89
C ALA A 60 3.73 -1.99 -9.08
N LEU A 61 4.43 -2.15 -10.22
CA LEU A 61 4.13 -1.45 -11.46
C LEU A 61 2.78 -1.89 -12.06
N MET A 62 2.38 -3.15 -11.86
CA MET A 62 1.09 -3.67 -12.31
C MET A 62 -0.06 -2.95 -11.62
N TRP A 63 -0.08 -2.88 -10.29
CA TRP A 63 -1.19 -2.22 -9.60
C TRP A 63 -1.20 -0.72 -9.88
N LEU A 64 -0.03 -0.07 -9.98
CA LEU A 64 0.06 1.34 -10.38
C LEU A 64 -0.57 1.57 -11.75
N ARG A 65 -0.25 0.72 -12.73
CA ARG A 65 -0.82 0.78 -14.08
C ARG A 65 -2.32 0.53 -14.07
N PHE A 66 -2.78 -0.46 -13.31
CA PHE A 66 -4.20 -0.75 -13.21
C PHE A 66 -4.98 0.48 -12.70
N ILE A 67 -4.48 1.15 -11.66
CA ILE A 67 -5.11 2.37 -11.15
C ILE A 67 -5.08 3.51 -12.18
N ASP A 68 -3.95 3.72 -12.86
CA ASP A 68 -3.81 4.75 -13.90
C ASP A 68 -4.79 4.54 -15.08
N GLU A 69 -5.00 3.30 -15.49
CA GLU A 69 -5.85 2.97 -16.64
C GLU A 69 -7.34 2.88 -16.30
N TYR A 70 -7.68 2.34 -15.13
CA TYR A 70 -9.07 1.96 -14.80
C TYR A 70 -9.69 2.76 -13.65
N CYS A 71 -8.92 3.61 -12.95
CA CYS A 71 -9.38 4.35 -11.78
C CYS A 71 -9.03 5.85 -11.83
N PRO A 72 -9.42 6.60 -12.88
CA PRO A 72 -8.94 7.96 -13.12
C PRO A 72 -9.37 9.01 -12.07
N ASN A 73 -10.39 8.71 -11.25
CA ASN A 73 -11.00 9.68 -10.32
C ASN A 73 -10.88 9.28 -8.84
N VAL A 74 -10.07 8.27 -8.51
CA VAL A 74 -9.87 7.90 -7.10
C VAL A 74 -9.10 9.00 -6.39
N GLN A 75 -9.52 9.38 -5.18
CA GLN A 75 -8.83 10.41 -4.40
C GLN A 75 -7.64 9.84 -3.63
N TYR A 76 -7.80 8.60 -3.13
CA TYR A 76 -6.78 7.87 -2.41
C TYR A 76 -6.76 6.41 -2.85
N ILE A 77 -5.59 5.81 -2.71
CA ILE A 77 -5.35 4.39 -2.96
C ILE A 77 -4.73 3.83 -1.69
N ILE A 78 -5.33 2.78 -1.13
CA ILE A 78 -4.77 2.06 0.01
C ILE A 78 -4.18 0.75 -0.51
N LYS A 79 -2.87 0.57 -0.34
CA LYS A 79 -2.15 -0.69 -0.59
C LYS A 79 -1.88 -1.37 0.75
N LEU A 80 -2.25 -2.64 0.85
CA LEU A 80 -2.03 -3.49 2.03
C LEU A 80 -1.41 -4.82 1.61
N ASP A 81 -0.62 -5.40 2.49
CA ASP A 81 -0.26 -6.82 2.42
C ASP A 81 -1.44 -7.69 2.91
N ASP A 82 -1.43 -8.97 2.56
CA ASP A 82 -2.50 -9.92 2.84
C ASP A 82 -2.55 -10.40 4.31
N ASP A 83 -1.56 -9.98 5.12
CA ASP A 83 -1.45 -10.24 6.56
C ASP A 83 -1.70 -8.98 7.42
N VAL A 84 -2.27 -7.93 6.82
CA VAL A 84 -2.57 -6.64 7.47
C VAL A 84 -4.07 -6.45 7.65
N VAL A 85 -4.47 -6.02 8.85
CA VAL A 85 -5.82 -5.52 9.13
C VAL A 85 -5.80 -4.01 9.31
N GLY A 86 -6.81 -3.33 8.76
CA GLY A 86 -6.99 -1.89 8.85
C GLY A 86 -8.33 -1.48 9.42
N ASN A 87 -8.36 -0.44 10.27
CA ASN A 87 -9.59 0.24 10.64
C ASN A 87 -9.99 1.21 9.53
N ILE A 88 -10.53 0.66 8.44
CA ILE A 88 -10.84 1.40 7.21
C ILE A 88 -11.81 2.56 7.47
N LEU A 89 -12.70 2.43 8.46
CA LEU A 89 -13.68 3.45 8.82
C LEU A 89 -13.01 4.70 9.39
N GLU A 90 -12.07 4.52 10.33
CA GLU A 90 -11.28 5.62 10.87
C GLU A 90 -10.36 6.23 9.81
N ILE A 91 -9.78 5.41 8.94
CA ILE A 91 -8.94 5.89 7.83
C ILE A 91 -9.74 6.79 6.89
N ILE A 92 -10.97 6.40 6.53
CA ILE A 92 -11.86 7.23 5.71
C ILE A 92 -12.16 8.56 6.41
N HIS A 93 -12.43 8.55 7.72
CA HIS A 93 -12.64 9.77 8.49
C HIS A 93 -11.41 10.69 8.42
N PHE A 94 -10.22 10.16 8.72
CA PHE A 94 -8.95 10.87 8.63
C PHE A 94 -8.72 11.49 7.23
N LEU A 95 -8.91 10.70 6.17
CA LEU A 95 -8.70 11.15 4.80
C LEU A 95 -9.71 12.22 4.38
N ASN A 96 -10.97 12.12 4.83
CA ASN A 96 -11.98 13.14 4.55
C ASN A 96 -11.65 14.48 5.22
N GLU A 97 -11.20 14.47 6.47
CA GLU A 97 -10.74 15.69 7.15
C GLU A 97 -9.48 16.26 6.47
N HIS A 98 -8.57 15.40 6.03
CA HIS A 98 -7.42 15.82 5.23
C HIS A 98 -7.87 16.51 3.94
N VAL A 99 -8.77 15.90 3.14
CA VAL A 99 -9.31 16.51 1.91
C VAL A 99 -9.91 17.88 2.17
N LYS A 100 -10.68 18.05 3.24
CA LYS A 100 -11.26 19.36 3.59
C LYS A 100 -10.16 20.41 3.81
N ALA A 101 -9.14 20.08 4.61
CA ALA A 101 -8.01 20.98 4.86
C ALA A 101 -7.21 21.30 3.58
N VAL A 102 -7.19 20.35 2.64
CA VAL A 102 -6.30 20.33 1.48
C VAL A 102 -6.92 20.85 0.20
N SER A 103 -8.24 20.85 0.10
CA SER A 103 -9.04 21.24 -1.08
C SER A 103 -8.71 22.63 -1.69
N LEU A 104 -7.79 23.38 -1.08
CA LEU A 104 -7.16 24.60 -1.57
C LEU A 104 -5.92 24.36 -2.48
N LEU A 105 -5.44 23.12 -2.62
CA LEU A 105 -4.21 22.76 -3.36
C LEU A 105 -4.53 21.91 -4.62
N LYS A 106 -3.87 22.22 -5.75
CA LYS A 106 -4.12 21.59 -7.08
C LYS A 106 -3.66 20.14 -7.22
N SER A 107 -2.70 19.70 -6.41
CA SER A 107 -2.13 18.35 -6.38
C SER A 107 -1.34 18.23 -5.08
N GLN A 108 -1.46 17.09 -4.41
CA GLN A 108 -0.82 16.89 -3.11
C GLN A 108 0.33 15.90 -3.14
N LYS A 109 0.47 15.07 -4.18
CA LYS A 109 1.56 14.09 -4.32
C LYS A 109 2.01 13.49 -2.98
N GLN A 110 1.08 12.97 -2.20
CA GLN A 110 1.34 12.55 -0.82
C GLN A 110 1.29 11.04 -0.68
N ILE A 111 2.21 10.53 0.13
CA ILE A 111 2.28 9.11 0.51
C ILE A 111 2.22 9.04 2.03
N PHE A 112 1.13 8.53 2.57
CA PHE A 112 0.95 8.34 4.01
C PHE A 112 1.36 6.92 4.38
N CYS A 113 2.35 6.79 5.25
CA CYS A 113 2.92 5.50 5.61
C CYS A 113 3.76 5.61 6.89
N ARG A 114 4.23 4.48 7.43
CA ARG A 114 5.31 4.53 8.41
C ARG A 114 6.62 4.78 7.68
N VAL A 115 7.20 5.96 7.90
CA VAL A 115 8.43 6.35 7.21
C VAL A 115 9.64 5.73 7.93
N ILE A 116 10.52 5.13 7.12
CA ILE A 116 11.84 4.65 7.54
C ILE A 116 12.84 5.76 7.23
N TYR A 117 13.48 6.26 8.28
CA TYR A 117 14.51 7.29 8.18
C TYR A 117 15.89 6.66 8.33
N HIS A 118 16.84 7.14 7.52
CA HIS A 118 18.27 6.89 7.68
C HIS A 118 18.63 5.41 7.90
N ARG A 119 18.00 4.51 7.12
CA ARG A 119 18.23 3.06 7.23
C ARG A 119 19.57 2.69 6.58
N PRO A 120 20.49 2.02 7.30
CA PRO A 120 21.70 1.50 6.68
C PRO A 120 21.40 0.45 5.62
N VAL A 121 22.13 0.48 4.53
CA VAL A 121 22.05 -0.53 3.47
C VAL A 121 22.71 -1.81 3.96
N SER A 122 22.01 -2.95 3.88
CA SER A 122 22.60 -4.21 4.30
C SER A 122 23.63 -4.68 3.28
N ARG A 123 24.89 -4.79 3.72
CA ARG A 123 26.03 -5.28 2.91
C ARG A 123 26.42 -6.71 3.26
N GLU A 124 25.65 -7.37 4.11
CA GLU A 124 25.89 -8.76 4.49
C GLU A 124 25.24 -9.71 3.48
N LYS A 125 26.04 -10.51 2.76
CA LYS A 125 25.55 -11.42 1.70
C LYS A 125 24.49 -12.43 2.16
N LYS A 126 24.49 -12.79 3.45
CA LYS A 126 23.50 -13.72 4.04
C LYS A 126 22.16 -13.04 4.34
N ASN A 127 22.12 -11.72 4.37
CA ASN A 127 20.90 -10.98 4.68
C ASN A 127 19.89 -11.11 3.52
N LYS A 128 18.61 -11.30 3.86
CA LYS A 128 17.51 -11.30 2.88
C LYS A 128 17.52 -10.02 2.03
N TRP A 129 17.92 -8.89 2.62
CA TRP A 129 17.93 -7.55 2.05
C TRP A 129 19.34 -7.07 1.65
N TYR A 130 20.24 -8.01 1.33
CA TYR A 130 21.57 -7.68 0.83
C TYR A 130 21.51 -6.86 -0.46
N VAL A 131 22.26 -5.76 -0.50
CA VAL A 131 22.39 -4.89 -1.68
C VAL A 131 23.86 -4.67 -1.98
N ARG A 132 24.26 -4.89 -3.23
CA ARG A 132 25.64 -4.66 -3.67
C ARG A 132 25.93 -3.17 -3.84
N ARG A 133 27.21 -2.80 -3.82
CA ARG A 133 27.65 -1.39 -3.93
C ARG A 133 27.43 -0.79 -5.32
N ASP A 134 27.43 -1.62 -6.37
CA ASP A 134 27.11 -1.24 -7.75
C ASP A 134 25.59 -1.03 -7.98
N GLU A 135 24.75 -1.60 -7.11
CA GLU A 135 23.29 -1.38 -7.13
C GLU A 135 22.91 -0.08 -6.42
N LEU A 136 23.52 0.17 -5.25
CA LEU A 136 23.36 1.41 -4.49
C LEU A 136 24.69 1.75 -3.83
N SER A 137 25.32 2.84 -4.27
CA SER A 137 26.63 3.27 -3.75
C SER A 137 26.55 3.94 -2.38
N SER A 138 25.40 4.54 -2.04
CA SER A 138 25.14 5.14 -0.72
C SER A 138 25.15 4.09 0.38
N GLU A 139 25.70 4.42 1.55
CA GLU A 139 25.65 3.56 2.73
C GLU A 139 24.27 3.58 3.43
N TYR A 140 23.42 4.54 3.09
CA TYR A 140 22.06 4.67 3.62
C TYR A 140 21.02 4.77 2.51
N TYR A 141 19.84 4.19 2.75
CA TYR A 141 18.67 4.41 1.91
C TYR A 141 18.17 5.86 2.06
N SER A 142 17.61 6.42 0.98
CA SER A 142 16.74 7.60 1.12
C SER A 142 15.51 7.24 1.96
N ASN A 143 14.84 8.24 2.55
CA ASN A 143 13.60 7.98 3.29
C ASN A 143 12.58 7.27 2.40
N TYR A 144 11.92 6.25 2.93
CA TYR A 144 10.94 5.43 2.21
C TYR A 144 9.91 4.85 3.19
N CYS A 145 8.87 4.23 2.67
CA CYS A 145 7.79 3.65 3.46
C CYS A 145 8.03 2.18 3.78
N VAL A 146 7.55 1.73 4.94
CA VAL A 146 7.34 0.29 5.20
C VAL A 146 6.30 -0.25 4.21
N GLY A 147 6.62 -1.34 3.51
CA GLY A 147 5.77 -1.92 2.46
C GLY A 147 4.36 -2.39 2.88
N MET A 148 4.14 -2.77 4.15
CA MET A 148 2.91 -3.49 4.55
C MET A 148 1.62 -2.68 4.42
N ALA A 149 1.67 -1.36 4.59
CA ALA A 149 0.49 -0.50 4.53
C ALA A 149 0.88 0.92 4.09
N ILE A 150 0.35 1.34 2.94
CA ILE A 150 0.68 2.61 2.32
C ILE A 150 -0.59 3.22 1.71
N ILE A 151 -0.80 4.52 1.94
CA ILE A 151 -1.86 5.30 1.30
C ILE A 151 -1.22 6.29 0.33
N PHE A 152 -1.66 6.29 -0.93
CA PHE A 152 -1.24 7.24 -1.96
C PHE A 152 -2.38 8.20 -2.27
N THR A 153 -2.07 9.46 -2.59
CA THR A 153 -3.01 10.32 -3.32
C THR A 153 -3.20 9.82 -4.75
N GLY A 154 -4.41 9.96 -5.28
CA GLY A 154 -4.79 9.41 -6.59
C GLY A 154 -4.06 9.98 -7.80
N ASP A 155 -3.35 11.10 -7.65
CA ASP A 155 -2.54 11.74 -8.69
C ASP A 155 -1.14 11.08 -8.88
N LEU A 156 -0.69 10.27 -7.93
CA LEU A 156 0.64 9.67 -7.93
C LEU A 156 0.87 8.53 -8.94
N PRO A 157 -0.07 7.61 -9.22
CA PRO A 157 0.20 6.44 -10.05
C PRO A 157 0.79 6.77 -11.41
N ASN A 158 0.20 7.72 -12.12
CA ASN A 158 0.68 8.17 -13.42
C ASN A 158 2.11 8.71 -13.35
N MET A 159 2.40 9.54 -12.34
CA MET A 159 3.69 10.18 -12.15
C MET A 159 4.77 9.14 -11.84
N LEU A 160 4.47 8.21 -10.95
CA LEU A 160 5.37 7.11 -10.57
C LEU A 160 5.67 6.20 -11.77
N LEU A 161 4.66 5.84 -12.56
CA LEU A 161 4.84 5.05 -13.79
C LEU A 161 5.75 5.76 -14.80
N ARG A 162 5.56 7.07 -15.01
CA ARG A 162 6.41 7.87 -15.91
C ARG A 162 7.85 7.95 -15.42
N ALA A 163 8.05 8.07 -14.10
CA ALA A 163 9.38 8.05 -13.50
C ALA A 163 10.04 6.67 -13.62
N ALA A 164 9.29 5.59 -13.40
CA ALA A 164 9.77 4.22 -13.49
C ALA A 164 10.34 3.88 -14.89
N LYS A 165 9.71 4.39 -15.96
CA LYS A 165 10.20 4.19 -17.34
C LYS A 165 11.60 4.75 -17.59
N LYS A 166 12.05 5.72 -16.79
CA LYS A 166 13.34 6.42 -16.94
C LYS A 166 14.35 6.02 -15.87
N GLU A 167 14.02 5.06 -15.02
CA GLU A 167 14.82 4.72 -13.87
C GLU A 167 15.32 3.28 -13.92
N ARG A 168 16.55 3.06 -13.45
CA ARG A 168 17.06 1.71 -13.24
C ARG A 168 16.26 1.05 -12.12
N TYR A 169 15.68 -0.11 -12.41
CA TYR A 169 14.90 -0.86 -11.44
C TYR A 169 15.73 -1.23 -10.21
N PHE A 170 15.10 -1.14 -9.04
CA PHE A 170 15.68 -1.55 -7.76
C PHE A 170 14.81 -2.61 -7.12
N TRP A 171 15.40 -3.76 -6.80
CA TRP A 171 14.66 -5.00 -6.53
C TRP A 171 13.81 -4.99 -5.25
N ILE A 172 14.10 -4.07 -4.32
CA ILE A 172 13.28 -3.81 -3.14
C ILE A 172 12.17 -2.84 -3.56
N ASP A 173 10.95 -3.35 -3.71
CA ASP A 173 9.81 -2.66 -4.31
C ASP A 173 9.34 -1.45 -3.49
N ASP A 174 9.22 -1.59 -2.16
CA ASP A 174 8.81 -0.49 -1.28
C ASP A 174 9.79 0.68 -1.35
N TYR A 175 11.11 0.41 -1.32
CA TYR A 175 12.15 1.41 -1.53
C TYR A 175 12.17 1.97 -2.95
N PHE A 176 11.95 1.14 -3.97
CA PHE A 176 11.90 1.61 -5.36
C PHE A 176 10.76 2.61 -5.56
N ILE A 177 9.53 2.25 -5.18
CA ILE A 177 8.34 3.08 -5.36
C ILE A 177 8.37 4.31 -4.44
N THR A 178 8.57 4.11 -3.14
CA THR A 178 8.37 5.18 -2.12
C THR A 178 9.65 5.90 -1.71
N GLY A 179 10.82 5.39 -2.10
CA GLY A 179 12.10 6.05 -1.93
C GLY A 179 12.61 6.68 -3.22
N ILE A 180 12.91 5.86 -4.24
CA ILE A 180 13.53 6.33 -5.48
C ILE A 180 12.54 7.12 -6.34
N LEU A 181 11.40 6.51 -6.71
CA LEU A 181 10.44 7.14 -7.62
C LEU A 181 9.70 8.31 -6.95
N ALA A 182 9.25 8.13 -5.71
CA ALA A 182 8.64 9.19 -4.91
C ALA A 182 9.53 10.44 -4.84
N LYS A 183 10.83 10.28 -4.57
CA LYS A 183 11.78 11.40 -4.56
C LYS A 183 11.89 12.09 -5.91
N LYS A 184 11.87 11.32 -7.01
CA LYS A 184 11.94 11.89 -8.38
C LYS A 184 10.71 12.68 -8.78
N VAL A 185 9.53 12.29 -8.30
CA VAL A 185 8.28 13.01 -8.58
C VAL A 185 7.97 14.09 -7.55
N GLU A 186 8.87 14.27 -6.58
CA GLU A 186 8.76 15.19 -5.44
C GLU A 186 7.50 14.90 -4.61
N ALA A 187 7.22 13.61 -4.39
CA ALA A 187 6.15 13.20 -3.50
C ALA A 187 6.53 13.43 -2.04
N GLN A 188 5.59 13.97 -1.27
CA GLN A 188 5.75 14.18 0.17
C GLN A 188 5.39 12.91 0.93
N LEU A 189 6.34 12.41 1.72
CA LEU A 189 6.07 11.34 2.69
C LEU A 189 5.43 11.95 3.95
N VAL A 190 4.25 11.46 4.31
CA VAL A 190 3.54 11.83 5.53
C VAL A 190 3.67 10.68 6.54
N ASP A 191 4.38 10.94 7.63
CA ASP A 191 4.73 9.89 8.58
C ASP A 191 3.59 9.56 9.54
N LEU A 192 3.05 8.36 9.34
CA LEU A 192 2.02 7.70 10.15
C LEU A 192 2.62 6.70 11.14
N LYS A 193 3.88 6.85 11.57
CA LYS A 193 4.55 5.96 12.53
C LYS A 193 3.71 5.59 13.76
N ARG A 194 2.91 6.51 14.29
CA ARG A 194 2.01 6.26 15.44
C ARG A 194 0.70 5.55 15.07
N LYS A 195 0.32 5.59 13.80
CA LYS A 195 -0.91 4.98 13.26
C LYS A 195 -0.65 3.63 12.58
N ILE A 196 0.61 3.25 12.34
CA ILE A 196 0.96 2.03 11.62
C ILE A 196 1.95 1.22 12.45
N VAL A 197 1.53 0.03 12.84
CA VAL A 197 2.26 -0.81 13.77
C VAL A 197 2.75 -2.07 13.08
N ILE A 198 4.06 -2.27 13.08
CA ILE A 198 4.76 -3.21 12.17
C ILE A 198 5.19 -4.51 12.83
N TYR A 199 4.96 -4.64 14.13
CA TYR A 199 5.22 -5.87 14.86
C TYR A 199 3.95 -6.31 15.58
N THR A 200 3.70 -7.61 15.62
CA THR A 200 2.47 -8.16 16.22
C THR A 200 2.36 -7.91 17.72
N TRP A 201 3.49 -7.71 18.40
CA TRP A 201 3.58 -7.37 19.82
C TRP A 201 3.54 -5.85 20.10
N GLU A 202 3.68 -5.01 19.07
CA GLU A 202 3.49 -3.58 19.22
C GLU A 202 1.99 -3.25 19.12
N GLY A 203 1.53 -2.26 19.90
CA GLY A 203 0.15 -1.77 19.85
C GLY A 203 -0.87 -2.74 20.45
N ASN A 204 -1.83 -2.22 21.22
CA ASN A 204 -2.96 -3.02 21.70
C ASN A 204 -4.02 -3.17 20.60
N GLU A 205 -4.71 -4.29 20.56
CA GLU A 205 -5.84 -4.54 19.65
C GLU A 205 -6.94 -3.50 19.84
N GLU A 206 -7.15 -3.10 21.09
CA GLU A 206 -8.09 -2.05 21.45
C GLU A 206 -7.77 -0.71 20.79
N ALA A 207 -6.49 -0.37 20.63
CA ALA A 207 -6.07 0.85 19.95
C ALA A 207 -6.37 0.82 18.45
N LEU A 208 -6.36 -0.37 17.80
CA LEU A 208 -6.87 -0.51 16.43
C LEU A 208 -8.39 -0.33 16.41
N VAL A 209 -9.11 -1.00 17.31
CA VAL A 209 -10.59 -0.96 17.37
C VAL A 209 -11.09 0.47 17.64
N ASN A 210 -10.42 1.20 18.52
CA ASN A 210 -10.78 2.58 18.87
C ASN A 210 -10.39 3.61 17.79
N GLY A 211 -9.48 3.28 16.87
CA GLY A 211 -9.01 4.19 15.81
C GLY A 211 -7.73 4.97 16.16
N ASP A 212 -7.13 4.67 17.30
CA ASP A 212 -5.82 5.23 17.67
C ASP A 212 -4.73 4.78 16.70
N ILE A 213 -4.84 3.56 16.19
CA ILE A 213 -4.00 2.96 15.15
C ILE A 213 -4.87 2.65 13.92
N PHE A 214 -4.30 2.82 12.73
CA PHE A 214 -4.95 2.52 11.45
C PHE A 214 -4.68 1.10 10.98
N PHE A 215 -3.43 0.63 11.06
CA PHE A 215 -3.02 -0.66 10.50
C PHE A 215 -2.14 -1.45 11.47
N ARG A 216 -2.34 -2.77 11.52
CA ARG A 216 -1.46 -3.73 12.21
C ARG A 216 -1.43 -5.08 11.49
N LEU A 217 -0.38 -5.85 11.75
CA LEU A 217 -0.31 -7.26 11.35
C LEU A 217 -1.27 -8.12 12.19
N PHE A 218 -1.86 -9.13 11.56
CA PHE A 218 -2.55 -10.22 12.26
C PHE A 218 -1.75 -11.53 12.16
N SER A 219 -1.97 -12.44 13.10
CA SER A 219 -1.21 -13.70 13.17
C SER A 219 -1.76 -14.80 12.26
N ASN A 220 -3.06 -14.78 11.96
CA ASN A 220 -3.74 -15.67 11.03
C ASN A 220 -5.10 -15.08 10.63
N MET A 221 -5.75 -15.68 9.62
CA MET A 221 -7.02 -15.20 9.08
C MET A 221 -8.16 -15.13 10.12
N SER A 222 -8.21 -16.08 11.06
CA SER A 222 -9.23 -16.06 12.13
C SER A 222 -9.05 -14.88 13.07
N HIS A 223 -7.81 -14.57 13.43
CA HIS A 223 -7.47 -13.39 14.22
C HIS A 223 -7.81 -12.09 13.45
N GLY A 224 -7.45 -11.99 12.17
CA GLY A 224 -7.83 -10.85 11.33
C GLY A 224 -9.35 -10.63 11.28
N LEU A 225 -10.13 -11.70 11.10
CA LEU A 225 -11.59 -11.65 11.08
C LEU A 225 -12.19 -11.23 12.43
N GLN A 226 -11.60 -11.69 13.54
CA GLN A 226 -12.02 -11.27 14.88
C GLN A 226 -11.82 -9.77 15.08
N LEU A 227 -10.66 -9.23 14.71
CA LEU A 227 -10.38 -7.79 14.80
C LEU A 227 -11.33 -6.98 13.94
N TRP A 228 -11.60 -7.43 12.71
CA TRP A 228 -12.57 -6.77 11.82
C TRP A 228 -13.96 -6.69 12.46
N ARG A 229 -14.46 -7.80 13.04
CA ARG A 229 -15.75 -7.81 13.74
C ARG A 229 -15.78 -6.86 14.94
N GLN A 230 -14.68 -6.73 15.68
CA GLN A 230 -14.59 -5.79 16.79
C GLN A 230 -14.63 -4.33 16.30
N ILE A 231 -13.95 -4.02 15.19
CA ILE A 231 -14.01 -2.70 14.54
C ILE A 231 -15.45 -2.38 14.11
N GLU A 232 -16.10 -3.32 13.42
CA GLU A 232 -17.48 -3.17 12.95
C GLU A 232 -18.46 -2.93 14.11
N ASN A 233 -18.38 -3.74 15.16
CA ASN A 233 -19.20 -3.58 16.36
C ASN A 233 -18.96 -2.22 17.06
N SER A 234 -17.69 -1.82 17.22
CA SER A 234 -17.32 -0.55 17.83
C SER A 234 -17.84 0.64 17.02
N TYR A 235 -17.78 0.57 15.69
CA TYR A 235 -18.35 1.57 14.81
C TYR A 235 -19.87 1.64 14.94
N PHE A 236 -20.56 0.50 14.92
CA PHE A 236 -22.02 0.44 15.05
C PHE A 236 -22.50 1.07 16.37
N ILE A 237 -21.84 0.75 17.49
CA ILE A 237 -22.14 1.34 18.80
C ILE A 237 -21.92 2.85 18.78
N ARG A 238 -20.77 3.32 18.28
CA ARG A 238 -20.46 4.76 18.19
C ARG A 238 -21.48 5.49 17.31
N PHE A 239 -21.78 4.97 16.13
CA PHE A 239 -22.69 5.58 15.16
C PHE A 239 -24.14 5.64 15.67
N LEU A 240 -24.65 4.55 16.28
CA LEU A 240 -25.98 4.56 16.89
C LEU A 240 -26.07 5.56 18.04
N ASN A 241 -25.05 5.61 18.91
CA ASN A 241 -25.04 6.55 20.03
C ASN A 241 -24.98 8.01 19.55
N SER A 242 -24.20 8.31 18.50
CA SER A 242 -24.18 9.65 17.89
C SER A 242 -25.53 10.00 17.25
N SER A 243 -26.19 9.05 16.60
CA SER A 243 -27.52 9.24 15.99
C SER A 243 -28.59 9.49 17.05
N LEU A 244 -28.56 8.74 18.16
CA LEU A 244 -29.44 8.94 19.32
C LEU A 244 -29.18 10.30 19.99
N GLN A 245 -27.92 10.72 20.15
CA GLN A 245 -27.58 12.03 20.70
C GLN A 245 -28.08 13.19 19.82
N LEU A 246 -28.02 13.05 18.49
CA LEU A 246 -28.57 14.04 17.54
C LEU A 246 -30.10 14.12 17.64
N MET A 247 -30.79 12.98 17.81
CA MET A 247 -32.25 12.93 18.03
C MET A 247 -32.69 13.46 19.41
N MET A 248 -31.81 13.38 20.41
CA MET A 248 -32.07 13.85 21.77
C MET A 248 -31.58 15.28 22.04
N SER A 249 -30.99 15.97 21.06
CA SER A 249 -30.62 17.37 21.22
C SER A 249 -31.89 18.24 21.32
N PRO A 250 -32.10 19.00 22.41
CA PRO A 250 -33.29 19.84 22.53
C PRO A 250 -33.28 20.90 21.43
N SER A 251 -34.36 20.98 20.66
CA SER A 251 -34.65 22.17 19.87
C SER A 251 -34.60 23.38 20.81
N HIS A 252 -33.60 24.24 20.62
CA HIS A 252 -33.56 25.53 21.31
C HIS A 252 -34.89 26.23 21.06
N LYS A 253 -35.70 26.32 22.12
CA LYS A 253 -36.87 27.19 22.18
C LYS A 253 -36.37 28.61 21.91
N ARG A 254 -36.68 29.13 20.73
CA ARG A 254 -36.69 30.57 20.48
C ARG A 254 -37.86 31.13 21.29
N PHE A 255 -37.53 31.83 22.38
CA PHE A 255 -38.34 32.95 22.87
C PHE A 255 -37.78 34.22 22.25
#